data_AF-A0A7V9LP64-F1
#
_entry.id   AF-A0A7V9LP64-F1
#
_cell.length_a   1.000
_cell.length_b   1.000
_cell.length_c   1.000
_cell.angle_alpha   90.00
_cell.angle_beta   90.00
_cell.angle_gamma   90.00
#
_symmetry.space_group_name_H-M   'P 1'
#
loop_
_entity.id
_entity.type
_entity.pdbx_description
1 polymer ?
#
loop_
_entity_poly.entity_id
_entity_poly.type
_entity_poly.pdbx_seq_one_letter_code
_entity_poly.pdbx_strand_id
1 'polypeptide(L)'
;MYAAKHCRAADTNAASPPQSWAQGYPRPVELLIVRNPDPDSTLPYLLRLPLGDGLVFRTKGTWPRASALYCHPVPVTEWPSAPEVVERIPLRACARRGAAIDVVADRKREHRSQIVFTRARGREMVFWQSPRTRKQARPDVRTPTARAAGIDELEILVDTRERYGYRFSNQQVRTVRRALPCGDYAVSLGGDVVAAVERKSLADLVASLTNGRLRYALGELATLPRAGVVVEDRYSQIFKLDRVRPAQVADGLAELQVRWPGIPIVFCETRKLAEEWTYRYLAAAHRWGEDERPALARIGGGQDCVVSVLRQPMPSAAEVRAWALANGLSVADRGRIRPEIHQSWWDAHENSY
;
A
#
# COMPACT_ATOMS: atom_id res chain seq x y z
N MET A 1 -34.08 -53.51 -19.60
CA MET A 1 -34.09 -53.00 -20.98
C MET A 1 -34.34 -51.50 -20.93
N TYR A 2 -33.43 -50.74 -21.51
CA TYR A 2 -33.48 -49.28 -21.60
C TYR A 2 -34.71 -48.85 -22.43
N ALA A 3 -35.59 -48.02 -21.86
CA ALA A 3 -36.64 -47.34 -22.62
C ALA A 3 -36.12 -45.97 -23.06
N ALA A 4 -36.01 -45.82 -24.38
CA ALA A 4 -35.54 -44.63 -25.07
C ALA A 4 -36.46 -43.43 -24.85
N LYS A 5 -35.89 -42.31 -24.39
CA LYS A 5 -36.52 -40.99 -24.44
C LYS A 5 -36.39 -40.42 -25.84
N HIS A 6 -37.52 -40.23 -26.50
CA HIS A 6 -37.65 -39.44 -27.72
C HIS A 6 -37.43 -37.95 -27.45
N CYS A 7 -36.68 -37.34 -28.36
CA CYS A 7 -36.47 -35.90 -28.50
C CYS A 7 -37.81 -35.15 -28.73
N ARG A 8 -37.99 -34.02 -28.04
CA ARG A 8 -38.76 -32.88 -28.56
C ARG A 8 -37.94 -31.62 -28.35
N ALA A 9 -37.78 -30.88 -29.44
CA ALA A 9 -37.16 -29.57 -29.51
C ALA A 9 -37.84 -28.59 -28.53
N ALA A 10 -37.03 -27.80 -27.83
CA ALA A 10 -37.51 -26.67 -27.02
C ALA A 10 -36.87 -25.40 -27.56
N ASP A 11 -37.74 -24.46 -27.90
CA ASP A 11 -37.49 -23.23 -28.61
C ASP A 11 -36.46 -22.31 -27.94
N THR A 12 -35.59 -21.75 -28.78
CA THR A 12 -34.76 -20.60 -28.47
C THR A 12 -35.62 -19.36 -28.31
N ASN A 13 -35.83 -18.92 -27.07
CA ASN A 13 -36.23 -17.55 -26.80
C ASN A 13 -35.45 -17.05 -25.58
N ALA A 14 -34.29 -16.44 -25.84
CA ALA A 14 -33.54 -15.69 -24.84
C ALA A 14 -34.34 -14.43 -24.50
N ALA A 15 -35.18 -14.53 -23.47
CA ALA A 15 -35.92 -13.40 -22.95
C ALA A 15 -34.93 -12.34 -22.45
N SER A 16 -34.96 -11.15 -23.05
CA SER A 16 -34.30 -9.96 -22.48
C SER A 16 -34.81 -9.73 -21.06
N PRO A 17 -33.93 -9.48 -20.09
CA PRO A 17 -34.36 -9.25 -18.71
C PRO A 17 -35.24 -7.99 -18.62
N PRO A 18 -36.27 -7.98 -17.75
CA PRO A 18 -37.20 -6.87 -17.62
C PRO A 18 -36.50 -5.58 -17.15
N GLN A 19 -36.92 -4.44 -17.72
CA GLN A 19 -36.35 -3.10 -17.53
C GLN A 19 -36.36 -2.56 -16.09
N SER A 20 -37.00 -3.26 -15.14
CA SER A 20 -37.10 -2.84 -13.73
C SER A 20 -35.90 -3.22 -12.86
N TRP A 21 -34.90 -3.94 -13.37
CA TRP A 21 -33.66 -4.27 -12.64
C TRP A 21 -32.54 -3.20 -12.76
N ALA A 22 -32.82 -2.07 -13.41
CA ALA A 22 -31.82 -1.05 -13.73
C ALA A 22 -31.51 -0.04 -12.61
N GLN A 23 -32.24 -0.07 -11.48
CA GLN A 23 -32.08 0.90 -10.39
C GLN A 23 -31.58 0.21 -9.11
N GLY A 24 -30.27 -0.02 -9.01
CA GLY A 24 -29.65 -0.43 -7.73
C GLY A 24 -28.43 -1.34 -7.82
N TYR A 25 -28.16 -1.97 -8.97
CA TYR A 25 -26.88 -2.67 -9.17
C TYR A 25 -25.78 -1.65 -9.50
N PRO A 26 -24.62 -1.67 -8.81
CA PRO A 26 -23.47 -0.94 -9.30
C PRO A 26 -23.21 -1.42 -10.72
N ARG A 27 -23.08 -0.48 -11.68
CA ARG A 27 -22.75 -0.84 -13.06
C ARG A 27 -21.54 -1.77 -13.02
N PRO A 28 -21.53 -2.87 -13.80
CA PRO A 28 -20.37 -3.74 -13.84
C PRO A 28 -19.15 -2.89 -14.19
N VAL A 29 -18.14 -2.93 -13.32
CA VAL A 29 -16.88 -2.23 -13.50
C VAL A 29 -16.17 -2.94 -14.65
N GLU A 30 -16.14 -2.31 -15.82
CA GLU A 30 -15.60 -2.92 -17.05
C GLU A 30 -14.27 -2.28 -17.43
N LEU A 31 -13.34 -3.12 -17.88
CA LEU A 31 -12.21 -2.69 -18.70
C LEU A 31 -12.65 -2.71 -20.16
N LEU A 32 -12.46 -1.59 -20.85
CA LEU A 32 -12.82 -1.45 -22.26
C LEU A 32 -11.56 -1.45 -23.13
N ILE A 33 -11.62 -2.17 -24.24
CA ILE A 33 -10.58 -2.16 -25.27
C ILE A 33 -11.24 -1.84 -26.59
N VAL A 34 -10.74 -0.82 -27.26
CA VAL A 34 -11.25 -0.32 -28.54
C VAL A 34 -10.11 -0.24 -29.54
N ARG A 35 -10.42 -0.23 -30.84
CA ARG A 35 -9.39 0.07 -31.83
C ARG A 35 -8.90 1.50 -31.66
N ASN A 36 -7.59 1.69 -31.77
CA ASN A 36 -7.02 3.01 -31.87
C ASN A 36 -7.43 3.61 -33.24
N PRO A 37 -8.09 4.77 -33.28
CA PRO A 37 -8.51 5.39 -34.54
C PRO A 37 -7.33 5.89 -35.40
N ASP A 38 -6.13 6.03 -34.82
CA ASP A 38 -4.92 6.40 -35.53
C ASP A 38 -4.35 5.19 -36.31
N PRO A 39 -4.44 5.17 -37.65
CA PRO A 39 -4.03 4.03 -38.47
C PRO A 39 -2.50 3.88 -38.56
N ASP A 40 -1.75 4.95 -38.30
CA ASP A 40 -0.28 4.95 -38.39
C ASP A 40 0.38 4.52 -37.07
N SER A 41 -0.42 4.38 -36.01
CA SER A 41 0.05 3.97 -34.69
C SER A 41 0.48 2.50 -34.67
N THR A 42 1.71 2.25 -34.23
CA THR A 42 2.21 0.89 -33.92
C THR A 42 1.53 0.25 -32.69
N LEU A 43 0.70 1.02 -31.96
CA LEU A 43 -0.15 0.60 -30.85
C LEU A 43 -1.62 0.65 -31.31
N PRO A 44 -2.17 -0.47 -31.83
CA PRO A 44 -3.48 -0.50 -32.50
C PRO A 44 -4.69 -0.50 -31.56
N TYR A 45 -4.50 -0.52 -30.25
CA TYR A 45 -5.59 -0.56 -29.28
C TYR A 45 -5.52 0.58 -28.27
N LEU A 46 -6.69 1.06 -27.86
CA LEU A 46 -6.87 1.89 -26.68
C LEU A 46 -7.52 1.05 -25.57
N LEU A 47 -6.91 1.07 -24.40
CA LEU A 47 -7.34 0.42 -23.17
C LEU A 47 -7.86 1.50 -22.21
N ARG A 48 -9.09 1.38 -21.73
CA ARG A 48 -9.65 2.23 -20.66
C ARG A 48 -9.91 1.44 -19.39
N LEU A 49 -9.29 1.88 -18.31
CA LEU A 49 -9.50 1.34 -16.96
C LEU A 49 -10.55 2.18 -16.21
N PRO A 50 -11.44 1.54 -15.45
CA PRO A 50 -12.50 2.21 -14.70
C PRO A 50 -11.99 2.73 -13.34
N LEU A 51 -11.03 3.67 -13.37
CA LEU A 51 -10.49 4.37 -12.19
C LEU A 51 -10.59 5.88 -12.39
N GLY A 52 -11.16 6.61 -11.42
CA GLY A 52 -11.47 8.04 -11.55
C GLY A 52 -12.36 8.32 -12.77
N ASP A 53 -12.04 9.35 -13.53
CA ASP A 53 -12.71 9.68 -14.80
C ASP A 53 -12.39 8.69 -15.95
N GLY A 54 -11.44 7.78 -15.71
CA GLY A 54 -11.00 6.72 -16.61
C GLY A 54 -9.58 6.94 -17.09
N LEU A 55 -8.70 5.96 -16.82
CA LEU A 55 -7.33 5.98 -17.32
C LEU A 55 -7.26 5.34 -18.70
N VAL A 56 -6.68 6.04 -19.68
CA VAL A 56 -6.59 5.57 -21.06
C VAL A 56 -5.13 5.32 -21.45
N PHE A 57 -4.89 4.19 -22.13
CA PHE A 57 -3.58 3.80 -22.62
C PHE A 57 -3.66 3.29 -24.05
N ARG A 58 -2.69 3.66 -24.91
CA ARG A 58 -2.45 2.94 -26.17
C ARG A 58 -1.61 1.70 -25.89
N THR A 59 -1.93 0.55 -26.51
CA THR A 59 -1.20 -0.69 -26.30
C THR A 59 -1.21 -1.60 -27.54
N LYS A 60 -0.30 -2.59 -27.56
CA LYS A 60 -0.11 -3.51 -28.69
C LYS A 60 -1.09 -4.68 -28.72
N GLY A 61 -1.74 -5.00 -27.61
CA GLY A 61 -2.61 -6.17 -27.51
C GLY A 61 -3.73 -6.00 -26.49
N THR A 62 -4.67 -6.95 -26.51
CA THR A 62 -5.88 -6.89 -25.67
C THR A 62 -5.72 -7.55 -24.30
N TRP A 63 -4.64 -8.31 -24.08
CA TRP A 63 -4.29 -8.86 -22.78
C TRP A 63 -2.84 -9.38 -22.77
N PRO A 64 -2.07 -9.26 -21.67
CA PRO A 64 -0.68 -9.72 -21.60
C PRO A 64 -0.59 -11.24 -21.39
N ARG A 65 -0.74 -11.99 -22.49
CA ARG A 65 -0.73 -13.46 -22.48
C ARG A 65 0.68 -14.05 -22.50
N ALA A 66 1.50 -13.57 -23.43
CA ALA A 66 2.85 -14.10 -23.67
C ALA A 66 3.95 -13.24 -23.02
N SER A 67 3.81 -11.92 -23.06
CA SER A 67 4.77 -10.96 -22.53
C SER A 67 4.06 -9.74 -21.95
N ALA A 68 4.81 -8.90 -21.23
CA ALA A 68 4.31 -7.59 -20.83
C ALA A 68 4.07 -6.73 -22.08
N LEU A 69 2.94 -6.02 -22.10
CA LEU A 69 2.58 -5.07 -23.14
C LEU A 69 2.95 -3.67 -22.68
N TYR A 70 3.64 -2.91 -23.53
CA TYR A 70 3.82 -1.49 -23.27
C TYR A 70 2.47 -0.77 -23.35
N CYS A 71 2.26 0.17 -22.44
CA CYS A 71 1.09 1.02 -22.35
C CYS A 71 1.57 2.47 -22.42
N HIS A 72 1.21 3.18 -23.48
CA HIS A 72 1.47 4.60 -23.60
C HIS A 72 0.29 5.37 -22.98
N PRO A 73 0.47 6.12 -21.87
CA PRO A 73 -0.62 6.87 -21.27
C PRO A 73 -1.08 7.99 -22.21
N VAL A 74 -2.39 8.19 -22.31
CA VAL A 74 -3.00 9.27 -23.11
C VAL A 74 -4.12 9.95 -22.32
N PRO A 75 -4.40 11.24 -22.56
CA PRO A 75 -5.54 11.92 -21.95
C PRO A 75 -6.86 11.23 -22.27
N VAL A 76 -7.82 11.29 -21.34
CA VAL A 76 -9.16 10.71 -21.53
C VAL A 76 -9.89 11.29 -22.75
N THR A 77 -9.54 12.51 -23.17
CA THR A 77 -10.08 13.18 -24.36
C THR A 77 -9.70 12.49 -25.67
N GLU A 78 -8.66 11.65 -25.68
CA GLU A 78 -8.34 10.80 -26.83
C GLU A 78 -9.26 9.59 -26.97
N TRP A 79 -10.12 9.32 -25.97
CA TRP A 79 -11.12 8.27 -26.09
C TRP A 79 -12.17 8.65 -27.15
N PRO A 80 -12.41 7.81 -28.17
CA PRO A 80 -13.36 8.13 -29.23
C PRO A 80 -14.79 8.27 -28.72
N SER A 81 -15.55 9.23 -29.26
CA SER A 81 -16.98 9.39 -28.97
C SER A 81 -17.82 8.20 -29.48
N ALA A 82 -17.43 7.63 -30.62
CA ALA A 82 -18.02 6.42 -31.19
C ALA A 82 -16.94 5.32 -31.34
N PRO A 83 -16.59 4.62 -30.24
CA PRO A 83 -15.49 3.66 -30.25
C PRO A 83 -15.88 2.35 -30.95
N GLU A 84 -14.98 1.83 -31.80
CA GLU A 84 -15.05 0.44 -32.26
C GLU A 84 -14.58 -0.49 -31.13
N VAL A 85 -15.54 -1.03 -30.38
CA VAL A 85 -15.26 -1.90 -29.22
C VAL A 85 -14.73 -3.25 -29.68
N VAL A 86 -13.52 -3.58 -29.23
CA VAL A 86 -12.85 -4.86 -29.49
C VAL A 86 -13.15 -5.85 -28.36
N GLU A 87 -13.00 -5.43 -27.10
CA GLU A 87 -13.33 -6.25 -25.93
C GLU A 87 -14.00 -5.41 -24.83
N ARG A 88 -15.00 -6.01 -24.17
CA ARG A 88 -15.54 -5.54 -22.89
C ARG A 88 -15.26 -6.62 -21.86
N ILE A 89 -14.49 -6.28 -20.84
CA ILE A 89 -14.04 -7.25 -19.84
C ILE A 89 -14.64 -6.87 -18.50
N PRO A 90 -15.64 -7.62 -18.00
CA PRO A 90 -16.15 -7.44 -16.64
C PRO A 90 -15.03 -7.66 -15.63
N LEU A 91 -14.92 -6.79 -14.62
CA LEU A 91 -13.91 -6.88 -13.57
C LEU A 91 -14.54 -7.23 -12.23
N ARG A 92 -13.91 -8.14 -11.49
CA ARG A 92 -14.17 -8.36 -10.06
C ARG A 92 -13.51 -7.28 -9.21
N ALA A 93 -12.36 -6.79 -9.65
CA ALA A 93 -11.64 -5.71 -8.97
C ALA A 93 -10.75 -4.95 -9.97
N CYS A 94 -10.70 -3.64 -9.82
CA CYS A 94 -9.68 -2.77 -10.40
C CYS A 94 -9.24 -1.81 -9.30
N ALA A 95 -8.02 -1.94 -8.81
CA ALA A 95 -7.57 -1.18 -7.65
C ALA A 95 -6.11 -0.75 -7.80
N ARG A 96 -5.84 0.52 -7.50
CA ARG A 96 -4.46 1.02 -7.45
C ARG A 96 -3.79 0.59 -6.14
N ARG A 97 -2.53 0.17 -6.24
CA ARG A 97 -1.64 -0.20 -5.14
C ARG A 97 -0.26 0.42 -5.41
N GLY A 98 -0.09 1.68 -5.04
CA GLY A 98 1.13 2.45 -5.33
C GLY A 98 1.34 2.62 -6.83
N ALA A 99 2.52 2.23 -7.33
CA ALA A 99 2.87 2.28 -8.74
C ALA A 99 2.22 1.17 -9.60
N ALA A 100 1.41 0.27 -9.04
CA ALA A 100 0.68 -0.74 -9.79
C ALA A 100 -0.83 -0.53 -9.71
N ILE A 101 -1.55 -0.97 -10.74
CA ILE A 101 -3.00 -1.16 -10.73
C ILE A 101 -3.27 -2.64 -10.92
N ASP A 102 -3.87 -3.27 -9.91
CA ASP A 102 -4.36 -4.64 -10.02
C ASP A 102 -5.62 -4.66 -10.88
N VAL A 103 -5.64 -5.52 -11.89
CA VAL A 103 -6.80 -5.75 -12.75
C VAL A 103 -7.19 -7.22 -12.65
N VAL A 104 -8.35 -7.47 -12.03
CA VAL A 104 -8.91 -8.80 -11.81
C VAL A 104 -10.17 -8.96 -12.65
N ALA A 105 -10.07 -9.64 -13.78
CA ALA A 105 -11.19 -9.91 -14.68
C ALA A 105 -12.10 -11.01 -14.14
N ASP A 106 -13.41 -10.90 -14.36
CA ASP A 106 -14.41 -11.91 -13.99
C ASP A 106 -14.47 -13.04 -15.02
N ARG A 107 -13.42 -13.86 -15.04
CA ARG A 107 -13.31 -15.04 -15.90
C ARG A 107 -12.42 -16.11 -15.27
N LYS A 108 -12.47 -17.34 -15.79
CA LYS A 108 -11.71 -18.47 -15.23
C LYS A 108 -10.20 -18.42 -15.55
N ARG A 109 -9.83 -18.04 -16.77
CA ARG A 109 -8.44 -17.95 -17.25
C ARG A 109 -8.09 -16.51 -17.58
N GLU A 110 -6.80 -16.17 -17.57
CA GLU A 110 -6.32 -14.80 -17.86
C GLU A 110 -7.01 -13.75 -16.97
N HIS A 111 -7.24 -14.09 -15.71
CA HIS A 111 -8.10 -13.32 -14.83
C HIS A 111 -7.34 -12.36 -13.91
N ARG A 112 -5.99 -12.43 -13.88
CA ARG A 112 -5.14 -11.53 -13.08
C ARG A 112 -4.10 -10.88 -13.96
N SER A 113 -3.99 -9.57 -13.87
CA SER A 113 -2.94 -8.79 -14.50
C SER A 113 -2.67 -7.52 -13.69
N GLN A 114 -1.58 -6.84 -13.98
CA GLN A 114 -1.20 -5.57 -13.37
C GLN A 114 -0.78 -4.56 -14.43
N ILE A 115 -1.20 -3.31 -14.28
CA ILE A 115 -0.66 -2.17 -15.01
C ILE A 115 0.35 -1.49 -14.09
N VAL A 116 1.63 -1.54 -14.43
CA VAL A 116 2.72 -1.07 -13.58
C VAL A 116 3.39 0.15 -14.19
N PHE A 117 3.39 1.23 -13.43
CA PHE A 117 4.14 2.45 -13.70
C PHE A 117 5.56 2.26 -13.19
N THR A 118 6.56 2.54 -14.01
CA THR A 118 7.96 2.41 -13.67
C THR A 118 8.80 3.48 -14.34
N ARG A 119 10.07 3.59 -13.97
CA ARG A 119 11.06 4.44 -14.64
C ARG A 119 12.16 3.58 -15.22
N ALA A 120 12.47 3.80 -16.50
CA ALA A 120 13.60 3.16 -17.16
C ALA A 120 14.32 4.18 -18.04
N ARG A 121 15.66 4.20 -18.00
CA ARG A 121 16.50 5.13 -18.77
C ARG A 121 16.08 6.61 -18.62
N GLY A 122 15.71 7.02 -17.40
CA GLY A 122 15.29 8.39 -17.09
C GLY A 122 13.91 8.79 -17.61
N ARG A 123 13.13 7.86 -18.19
CA ARG A 123 11.78 8.12 -18.70
C ARG A 123 10.74 7.28 -17.96
N GLU A 124 9.54 7.83 -17.84
CA GLU A 124 8.39 7.10 -17.30
C GLU A 124 7.87 6.09 -18.33
N MET A 125 7.57 4.88 -17.87
CA MET A 125 7.05 3.79 -18.68
C MET A 125 5.90 3.11 -17.95
N VAL A 126 4.90 2.64 -18.70
CA VAL A 126 3.81 1.85 -18.15
C VAL A 126 3.74 0.52 -18.87
N PHE A 127 3.59 -0.57 -18.13
CA PHE A 127 3.50 -1.92 -18.67
C PHE A 127 2.31 -2.67 -18.12
N TRP A 128 1.59 -3.36 -19.00
CA TRP A 128 0.56 -4.34 -18.64
C TRP A 128 1.15 -5.74 -18.62
N GLN A 129 1.09 -6.43 -17.49
CA GLN A 129 1.73 -7.74 -17.31
C GLN A 129 0.84 -8.73 -16.57
N SER A 130 1.08 -10.03 -16.75
CA SER A 130 0.39 -11.12 -16.05
C SER A 130 1.36 -11.93 -15.19
N PRO A 131 0.89 -12.71 -14.19
CA PRO A 131 1.76 -13.48 -13.30
C PRO A 131 2.74 -14.44 -14.00
N ARG A 132 2.46 -14.82 -15.26
CA ARG A 132 3.32 -15.71 -16.05
C ARG A 132 4.65 -15.07 -16.49
N THR A 133 4.89 -13.79 -16.22
CA THR A 133 6.13 -13.08 -16.60
C THR A 133 7.08 -12.77 -15.43
N ARG A 134 6.89 -13.33 -14.22
CA ARG A 134 7.77 -13.07 -13.07
C ARG A 134 8.44 -14.37 -12.55
N LYS A 135 9.78 -14.42 -12.58
CA LYS A 135 10.56 -15.47 -11.89
C LYS A 135 10.19 -15.48 -10.41
N GLN A 136 9.68 -16.62 -9.95
CA GLN A 136 9.34 -16.89 -8.56
C GLN A 136 10.63 -16.91 -7.72
N ALA A 137 10.77 -16.00 -6.77
CA ALA A 137 11.76 -16.14 -5.71
C ALA A 137 11.23 -17.13 -4.67
N ARG A 138 12.02 -18.17 -4.36
CA ARG A 138 11.73 -19.17 -3.33
C ARG A 138 12.49 -18.81 -2.05
N PRO A 139 11.85 -18.66 -0.89
CA PRO A 139 12.53 -18.43 0.38
C PRO A 139 12.97 -19.76 1.01
N ASP A 140 14.27 -19.89 1.26
CA ASP A 140 14.81 -20.75 2.32
C ASP A 140 15.45 -19.82 3.35
N VAL A 141 14.93 -19.81 4.57
CA VAL A 141 15.04 -18.67 5.49
C VAL A 141 16.31 -18.77 6.35
N ARG A 142 17.32 -17.96 5.99
CA ARG A 142 18.12 -17.16 6.95
C ARG A 142 17.59 -15.72 6.87
N THR A 143 17.55 -14.98 7.98
CA THR A 143 17.22 -13.54 7.94
C THR A 143 18.21 -12.84 6.99
N PRO A 144 17.77 -12.30 5.84
CA PRO A 144 18.67 -11.73 4.86
C PRO A 144 19.44 -10.53 5.43
N THR A 145 20.76 -10.49 5.28
CA THR A 145 21.58 -9.27 5.52
C THR A 145 21.45 -8.24 4.39
N ALA A 146 20.70 -8.57 3.33
CA ALA A 146 20.42 -7.69 2.22
C ALA A 146 19.49 -6.54 2.63
N ARG A 147 19.83 -5.32 2.16
CA ARG A 147 19.06 -4.09 2.34
C ARG A 147 17.57 -4.32 2.08
N ALA A 148 16.71 -3.92 3.01
CA ALA A 148 15.27 -3.96 2.77
C ALA A 148 14.90 -2.97 1.66
N ALA A 149 14.18 -3.48 0.66
CA ALA A 149 13.68 -2.71 -0.48
C ALA A 149 14.75 -1.89 -1.23
N GLY A 150 16.02 -2.30 -1.15
CA GLY A 150 17.17 -1.62 -1.77
C GLY A 150 17.42 -0.20 -1.26
N ILE A 151 16.97 0.14 -0.04
CA ILE A 151 17.21 1.45 0.58
C ILE A 151 18.62 1.43 1.19
N ASP A 152 19.43 2.46 0.90
CA ASP A 152 20.82 2.55 1.35
C ASP A 152 20.94 2.78 2.87
N GLU A 153 20.13 3.70 3.40
CA GLU A 153 19.92 3.92 4.84
C GLU A 153 18.47 4.36 5.06
N LEU A 154 17.73 3.66 5.92
CA LEU A 154 16.34 4.02 6.27
C LEU A 154 16.31 4.83 7.57
N GLU A 155 15.73 6.03 7.55
CA GLU A 155 15.43 6.75 8.79
C GLU A 155 14.18 6.15 9.45
N ILE A 156 14.28 5.70 10.70
CA ILE A 156 13.14 5.26 11.51
C ILE A 156 12.98 6.22 12.68
N LEU A 157 11.80 6.84 12.77
CA LEU A 157 11.39 7.60 13.93
C LEU A 157 10.99 6.63 15.05
N VAL A 158 11.52 6.83 16.25
CA VAL A 158 11.22 6.01 17.44
C VAL A 158 10.50 6.88 18.45
N ASP A 159 9.35 6.41 18.96
CA ASP A 159 8.57 7.16 19.93
C ASP A 159 9.40 7.48 21.19
N THR A 160 9.28 8.70 21.70
CA THR A 160 10.03 9.13 22.88
C THR A 160 9.60 8.39 24.14
N ARG A 161 8.36 7.88 24.20
CA ARG A 161 7.82 7.09 25.31
C ARG A 161 8.25 5.63 25.22
N GLU A 162 8.79 5.18 24.08
CA GLU A 162 9.32 3.82 23.92
C GLU A 162 10.67 3.69 24.63
N ARG A 163 10.62 3.13 25.86
CA ARG A 163 11.76 3.01 26.77
C ARG A 163 12.77 1.95 26.35
N TYR A 164 12.29 0.84 25.80
CA TYR A 164 13.11 -0.30 25.40
C TYR A 164 13.04 -0.50 23.89
N GLY A 165 13.40 0.56 23.15
CA GLY A 165 13.35 0.59 21.69
C GLY A 165 14.26 -0.45 21.02
N TYR A 166 13.87 -0.86 19.81
CA TYR A 166 14.71 -1.65 18.91
C TYR A 166 16.01 -0.92 18.61
N ARG A 167 17.08 -1.70 18.47
CA ARG A 167 18.41 -1.14 18.17
C ARG A 167 18.72 -1.14 16.68
N PHE A 168 18.05 -2.01 15.92
CA PHE A 168 18.30 -2.22 14.49
C PHE A 168 19.79 -2.48 14.19
N SER A 169 20.46 -3.23 15.07
CA SER A 169 21.92 -3.30 15.10
C SER A 169 22.53 -4.05 13.90
N ASN A 170 21.73 -4.77 13.13
CA ASN A 170 22.18 -5.53 11.97
C ASN A 170 21.59 -4.99 10.66
N GLN A 171 20.90 -3.85 10.70
CA GLN A 171 20.17 -3.25 9.60
C GLN A 171 20.77 -1.87 9.27
N GLN A 172 20.60 -1.42 8.02
CA GLN A 172 21.04 -0.08 7.60
C GLN A 172 19.97 0.94 7.98
N VAL A 173 19.91 1.27 9.27
CA VAL A 173 18.88 2.15 9.85
C VAL A 173 19.53 3.28 10.64
N ARG A 174 19.08 4.50 10.40
CA ARG A 174 19.32 5.64 11.29
C ARG A 174 18.08 5.86 12.14
N THR A 175 18.21 5.77 13.46
CA THR A 175 17.07 6.00 14.37
C THR A 175 17.03 7.44 14.85
N VAL A 176 15.84 8.00 14.95
CA VAL A 176 15.61 9.38 15.41
C VAL A 176 14.48 9.38 16.42
N ARG A 177 14.72 9.86 17.66
CA ARG A 177 13.67 9.86 18.69
C ARG A 177 12.72 11.04 18.53
N ARG A 178 11.41 10.79 18.40
CA ARG A 178 10.35 11.81 18.25
C ARG A 178 9.14 11.43 19.08
N ALA A 179 8.34 12.40 19.53
CA ALA A 179 7.05 12.10 20.14
C ALA A 179 6.03 11.82 19.04
N LEU A 180 5.78 10.54 18.75
CA LEU A 180 4.89 10.12 17.68
C LEU A 180 3.42 10.32 18.08
N PRO A 181 2.56 10.66 17.10
CA PRO A 181 1.12 10.75 17.33
C PRO A 181 0.50 9.37 17.59
N CYS A 182 0.99 8.31 16.94
CA CYS A 182 0.61 6.92 17.18
C CYS A 182 1.73 5.97 16.76
N GLY A 183 1.74 4.77 17.35
CA GLY A 183 2.78 3.76 17.13
C GLY A 183 4.09 4.06 17.88
N ASP A 184 4.95 3.05 17.96
CA ASP A 184 6.25 3.13 18.61
C ASP A 184 7.40 3.39 17.62
N TYR A 185 7.19 3.03 16.35
CA TYR A 185 8.16 3.21 15.26
C TYR A 185 7.44 3.76 14.05
N ALA A 186 8.05 4.69 13.32
CA ALA A 186 7.44 5.27 12.13
C ALA A 186 8.46 5.61 11.05
N VAL A 187 7.99 5.75 9.81
CA VAL A 187 8.75 6.37 8.71
C VAL A 187 7.97 7.56 8.17
N SER A 188 8.71 8.60 7.79
CA SER A 188 8.15 9.78 7.15
C SER A 188 8.67 9.95 5.72
N LEU A 189 7.88 10.65 4.91
CA LEU A 189 8.26 11.12 3.58
C LEU A 189 7.87 12.58 3.47
N GLY A 190 8.77 13.43 2.98
CA GLY A 190 8.53 14.88 2.79
C GLY A 190 7.78 15.54 3.95
N GLY A 191 8.18 15.25 5.19
CA GLY A 191 7.58 15.84 6.38
C GLY A 191 6.36 15.12 6.97
N ASP A 192 5.83 14.07 6.35
CA ASP A 192 4.62 13.39 6.83
C ASP A 192 4.90 11.94 7.22
N VAL A 193 4.32 11.49 8.32
CA VAL A 193 4.34 10.09 8.73
C VAL A 193 3.48 9.30 7.74
N VAL A 194 4.11 8.39 7.00
CA VAL A 194 3.43 7.54 6.01
C VAL A 194 3.19 6.13 6.52
N ALA A 195 3.92 5.71 7.56
CA ALA A 195 3.67 4.44 8.20
C ALA A 195 4.10 4.43 9.67
N ALA A 196 3.42 3.61 10.47
CA ALA A 196 3.78 3.37 11.86
C ALA A 196 3.60 1.91 12.27
N VAL A 197 4.37 1.47 13.25
CA VAL A 197 4.28 0.14 13.88
C VAL A 197 4.15 0.32 15.39
N GLU A 198 3.09 -0.26 15.95
CA GLU A 198 2.91 -0.43 17.39
C GLU A 198 3.54 -1.76 17.82
N ARG A 199 4.35 -1.72 18.87
CA ARG A 199 5.03 -2.89 19.43
C ARG A 199 4.30 -3.35 20.69
N LYS A 200 4.02 -4.65 20.79
CA LYS A 200 3.42 -5.26 21.98
C LYS A 200 4.14 -6.51 22.43
N SER A 201 4.36 -6.64 23.73
CA SER A 201 4.54 -7.95 24.35
C SER A 201 3.20 -8.69 24.38
N LEU A 202 3.21 -10.02 24.55
CA LEU A 202 1.96 -10.77 24.71
C LEU A 202 1.17 -10.30 25.94
N ALA A 203 1.85 -10.00 27.05
CA ALA A 203 1.22 -9.52 28.27
C ALA A 203 0.52 -8.16 28.04
N ASP A 204 1.19 -7.22 27.36
CA ASP A 204 0.60 -5.90 27.05
C ASP A 204 -0.54 -6.02 26.04
N LEU A 205 -0.43 -6.92 25.07
CA LEU A 205 -1.50 -7.21 24.11
C LEU A 205 -2.75 -7.71 24.85
N VAL A 206 -2.61 -8.75 25.68
CA VAL A 206 -3.73 -9.31 26.46
C VAL A 206 -4.33 -8.26 27.39
N ALA A 207 -3.48 -7.51 28.10
CA ALA A 207 -3.93 -6.46 29.01
C ALA A 207 -4.67 -5.35 28.26
N SER A 208 -4.15 -4.86 27.13
CA SER A 208 -4.78 -3.78 26.35
C SER A 208 -6.03 -4.22 25.59
N LEU A 209 -6.11 -5.48 25.20
CA LEU A 209 -7.31 -6.06 24.60
C LEU A 209 -8.44 -6.16 25.63
N THR A 210 -8.15 -6.72 26.81
CA THR A 210 -9.15 -6.96 27.86
C THR A 210 -9.70 -5.69 28.50
N ASN A 211 -8.91 -4.61 28.58
CA ASN A 211 -9.40 -3.29 29.03
C ASN A 211 -9.84 -2.37 27.89
N GLY A 212 -9.90 -2.86 26.64
CA GLY A 212 -10.38 -2.12 25.48
C GLY A 212 -9.44 -1.04 24.93
N ARG A 213 -8.30 -0.75 25.57
CA ARG A 213 -7.33 0.26 25.10
C ARG A 213 -6.80 -0.03 23.69
N LEU A 214 -6.67 -1.31 23.33
CA LEU A 214 -6.16 -1.70 22.01
C LEU A 214 -7.07 -1.23 20.87
N ARG A 215 -8.38 -1.12 21.08
CA ARG A 215 -9.31 -0.60 20.06
C ARG A 215 -9.06 0.87 19.74
N TYR A 216 -8.71 1.67 20.75
CA TYR A 216 -8.39 3.08 20.57
C TYR A 216 -7.05 3.24 19.84
N ALA A 217 -6.02 2.49 20.25
CA ALA A 217 -4.73 2.49 19.57
C ALA A 217 -4.86 2.09 18.09
N LEU A 218 -5.65 1.06 17.77
CA LEU A 218 -5.94 0.68 16.38
C LEU A 218 -6.73 1.75 15.62
N GLY A 219 -7.64 2.46 16.28
CA GLY A 219 -8.33 3.61 15.70
C GLY A 219 -7.37 4.74 15.29
N GLU A 220 -6.39 5.06 16.14
CA GLU A 220 -5.36 6.06 15.84
C GLU A 220 -4.42 5.58 14.73
N LEU A 221 -3.98 4.32 14.77
CA LEU A 221 -3.16 3.71 13.72
C LEU A 221 -3.90 3.66 12.37
N ALA A 222 -5.22 3.48 12.36
CA ALA A 222 -6.03 3.43 11.14
C ALA A 222 -6.09 4.77 10.39
N THR A 223 -5.65 5.87 11.02
CA THR A 223 -5.51 7.17 10.35
C THR A 223 -4.33 7.20 9.38
N LEU A 224 -3.36 6.31 9.54
CA LEU A 224 -2.20 6.19 8.68
C LEU A 224 -2.50 5.22 7.52
N PRO A 225 -1.94 5.47 6.32
CA PRO A 225 -2.18 4.59 5.19
C PRO A 225 -1.55 3.20 5.43
N ARG A 226 -0.42 3.12 6.15
CA ARG A 226 0.29 1.87 6.42
C ARG A 226 0.62 1.76 7.90
N ALA A 227 -0.25 1.12 8.67
CA ALA A 227 0.02 0.83 10.07
C ALA A 227 0.10 -0.68 10.31
N GLY A 228 0.85 -1.09 11.32
CA GLY A 228 0.93 -2.49 11.76
C GLY A 228 1.11 -2.63 13.27
N VAL A 229 0.73 -3.79 13.80
CA VAL A 229 1.03 -4.18 15.18
C VAL A 229 1.95 -5.39 15.14
N VAL A 230 3.11 -5.27 15.78
CA VAL A 230 4.04 -6.38 15.95
C VAL A 230 3.96 -6.92 17.37
N VAL A 231 3.79 -8.23 17.50
CA VAL A 231 3.69 -8.93 18.78
C VAL A 231 4.92 -9.78 19.01
N GLU A 232 5.61 -9.56 20.12
CA GLU A 232 6.83 -10.28 20.52
C GLU A 232 6.53 -11.61 21.20
N ASP A 233 5.71 -12.43 20.55
CA ASP A 233 5.45 -13.80 20.98
C ASP A 233 4.82 -14.61 19.85
N ARG A 234 4.61 -15.91 20.08
CA ARG A 234 3.88 -16.81 19.19
C ARG A 234 2.38 -16.73 19.49
N TYR A 235 1.55 -16.80 18.46
CA TYR A 235 0.11 -16.90 18.62
C TYR A 235 -0.31 -18.07 19.52
N SER A 236 0.44 -19.18 19.48
CA SER A 236 0.18 -20.35 20.31
C SER A 236 0.30 -20.11 21.82
N GLN A 237 1.02 -19.09 22.27
CA GLN A 237 1.12 -18.76 23.69
C GLN A 237 -0.19 -18.18 24.27
N ILE A 238 -1.09 -17.67 23.43
CA ILE A 238 -2.43 -17.24 23.86
C ILE A 238 -3.19 -18.40 24.50
N PHE A 239 -3.04 -19.62 23.97
CA PHE A 239 -3.73 -20.80 24.48
C PHE A 239 -3.10 -21.41 25.74
N LYS A 240 -2.02 -20.80 26.24
CA LYS A 240 -1.35 -21.16 27.48
C LYS A 240 -1.53 -20.09 28.57
N LEU A 241 -2.44 -19.14 28.36
CA LEU A 241 -2.75 -18.11 29.35
C LEU A 241 -3.56 -18.71 30.50
N ASP A 242 -3.10 -18.48 31.74
CA ASP A 242 -3.77 -18.98 32.94
C ASP A 242 -4.73 -17.95 33.58
N ARG A 243 -4.52 -16.66 33.29
CA ARG A 243 -5.23 -15.54 33.95
C ARG A 243 -6.42 -15.01 33.17
N VAL A 244 -6.40 -15.17 31.85
CA VAL A 244 -7.46 -14.71 30.94
C VAL A 244 -7.84 -15.89 30.07
N ARG A 245 -9.15 -16.08 29.87
CA ARG A 245 -9.66 -17.18 29.03
C ARG A 245 -9.10 -17.03 27.60
N PRO A 246 -8.38 -18.03 27.06
CA PRO A 246 -7.80 -17.93 25.72
C PRO A 246 -8.81 -17.61 24.61
N ALA A 247 -10.03 -18.15 24.70
CA ALA A 247 -11.11 -17.87 23.75
C ALA A 247 -11.43 -16.37 23.67
N GLN A 248 -11.51 -15.67 24.81
CA GLN A 248 -11.75 -14.23 24.85
C GLN A 248 -10.67 -13.44 24.11
N VAL A 249 -9.40 -13.87 24.21
CA VAL A 249 -8.29 -13.21 23.52
C VAL A 249 -8.32 -13.51 22.02
N ALA A 250 -8.55 -14.77 21.64
CA ALA A 250 -8.63 -15.20 20.25
C ALA A 250 -9.80 -14.51 19.51
N ASP A 251 -10.99 -14.50 20.12
CA ASP A 251 -12.18 -13.84 19.57
C ASP A 251 -11.96 -12.33 19.47
N GLY A 252 -11.41 -11.72 20.53
CA GLY A 252 -11.07 -10.30 20.52
C GLY A 252 -10.09 -9.93 19.39
N LEU A 253 -9.03 -10.72 19.17
CA LEU A 253 -8.10 -10.50 18.07
C LEU A 253 -8.77 -10.66 16.70
N ALA A 254 -9.63 -11.65 16.53
CA ALA A 254 -10.39 -11.84 15.29
C ALA A 254 -11.32 -10.65 15.02
N GLU A 255 -12.05 -10.17 16.03
CA GLU A 255 -12.88 -8.97 15.92
C GLU A 255 -12.08 -7.73 15.53
N LEU A 256 -10.89 -7.53 16.11
CA LEU A 256 -10.02 -6.41 15.75
C LEU A 256 -9.59 -6.48 14.28
N GLN A 257 -9.20 -7.66 13.78
CA GLN A 257 -8.77 -7.83 12.40
C GLN A 257 -9.93 -7.68 11.40
N VAL A 258 -11.15 -8.08 11.77
CA VAL A 258 -12.35 -7.82 10.95
C VAL A 258 -12.70 -6.34 10.93
N ARG A 259 -12.58 -5.65 12.07
CA ARG A 259 -12.92 -4.23 12.18
C ARG A 259 -11.87 -3.31 11.54
N TRP A 260 -10.59 -3.67 11.60
CA TRP A 260 -9.48 -2.93 10.99
C TRP A 260 -8.66 -3.82 10.05
N PRO A 261 -9.22 -4.23 8.90
CA PRO A 261 -8.58 -5.18 7.99
C PRO A 261 -7.29 -4.66 7.35
N GLY A 262 -7.07 -3.34 7.39
CA GLY A 262 -5.85 -2.71 6.88
C GLY A 262 -4.64 -2.78 7.82
N ILE A 263 -4.83 -3.15 9.09
CA ILE A 263 -3.78 -3.17 10.11
C ILE A 263 -3.42 -4.62 10.44
N PRO A 264 -2.32 -5.17 9.89
CA PRO A 264 -1.86 -6.50 10.28
C PRO A 264 -1.44 -6.52 11.75
N ILE A 265 -1.84 -7.59 12.45
CA ILE A 265 -1.34 -7.93 13.79
C ILE A 265 -0.48 -9.19 13.65
N VAL A 266 0.84 -9.05 13.74
CA VAL A 266 1.79 -10.12 13.40
C VAL A 266 2.50 -10.64 14.64
N PHE A 267 2.39 -11.95 14.87
CA PHE A 267 3.09 -12.66 15.94
C PHE A 267 4.47 -13.10 15.44
N CYS A 268 5.51 -12.45 15.95
CA CYS A 268 6.88 -12.63 15.46
C CYS A 268 7.73 -13.54 16.34
N GLU A 269 7.15 -14.18 17.37
CA GLU A 269 7.83 -15.10 18.28
C GLU A 269 8.87 -14.48 19.20
N THR A 270 9.91 -13.84 18.65
CA THR A 270 10.99 -13.24 19.43
C THR A 270 11.10 -11.75 19.15
N ARG A 271 11.65 -11.01 20.11
CA ARG A 271 12.02 -9.61 19.95
C ARG A 271 12.86 -9.36 18.70
N LYS A 272 13.84 -10.23 18.40
CA LYS A 272 14.73 -10.09 17.24
C LYS A 272 13.97 -10.22 15.91
N LEU A 273 13.03 -11.15 15.83
CA LEU A 273 12.18 -11.33 14.65
C LEU A 273 11.14 -10.20 14.51
N ALA A 274 10.65 -9.67 15.62
CA ALA A 274 9.77 -8.50 15.64
C ALA A 274 10.50 -7.22 15.17
N GLU A 275 11.75 -7.03 15.60
CA GLU A 275 12.63 -5.96 15.11
C GLU A 275 12.85 -6.08 13.60
N GLU A 276 13.16 -7.28 13.12
CA GLU A 276 13.36 -7.56 11.70
C GLU A 276 12.09 -7.34 10.85
N TRP A 277 10.93 -7.77 11.36
CA TRP A 277 9.65 -7.53 10.71
C TRP A 277 9.34 -6.04 10.64
N THR A 278 9.53 -5.31 11.74
CA THR A 278 9.33 -3.85 11.81
C THR A 278 10.20 -3.13 10.79
N TYR A 279 11.49 -3.47 10.71
CA TYR A 279 12.41 -2.91 9.71
C TYR A 279 11.91 -3.14 8.28
N ARG A 280 11.54 -4.38 7.93
CA ARG A 280 11.11 -4.70 6.56
C ARG A 280 9.75 -4.11 6.20
N TYR A 281 8.82 -4.07 7.16
CA TYR A 281 7.50 -3.48 6.97
C TYR A 281 7.63 -1.98 6.70
N LEU A 282 8.39 -1.26 7.55
CA LEU A 282 8.62 0.18 7.40
C LEU A 282 9.40 0.51 6.12
N ALA A 283 10.42 -0.29 5.76
CA ALA A 283 11.14 -0.12 4.49
C ALA A 283 10.23 -0.29 3.26
N ALA A 284 9.35 -1.30 3.28
CA ALA A 284 8.39 -1.53 2.21
C ALA A 284 7.35 -0.40 2.14
N ALA A 285 6.88 0.09 3.29
CA ALA A 285 5.95 1.21 3.35
C ALA A 285 6.57 2.52 2.87
N HIS A 286 7.85 2.77 3.20
CA HIS A 286 8.62 3.90 2.68
C HIS A 286 8.70 3.86 1.15
N ARG A 287 9.17 2.75 0.57
CA ARG A 287 9.21 2.59 -0.91
C ARG A 287 7.83 2.79 -1.55
N TRP A 288 6.81 2.20 -0.93
CA TRP A 288 5.45 2.34 -1.43
C TRP A 288 4.98 3.81 -1.43
N GLY A 289 5.32 4.58 -0.39
CA GLY A 289 5.00 6.00 -0.33
C GLY A 289 5.79 6.85 -1.34
N GLU A 290 7.07 6.53 -1.59
CA GLU A 290 7.88 7.17 -2.65
C GLU A 290 7.27 6.95 -4.04
N ASP A 291 6.75 5.75 -4.29
CA ASP A 291 6.09 5.40 -5.54
C ASP A 291 4.71 6.05 -5.68
N GLU A 292 3.95 6.16 -4.59
CA GLU A 292 2.58 6.63 -4.60
C GLU A 292 2.45 8.15 -4.78
N ARG A 293 3.30 8.95 -4.14
CA ARG A 293 3.22 10.43 -4.23
C ARG A 293 3.33 10.96 -5.68
N PRO A 294 4.33 10.57 -6.48
CA PRO A 294 4.39 10.94 -7.91
C PRO A 294 3.21 10.35 -8.69
N ALA A 295 2.71 9.18 -8.30
CA ALA A 295 1.59 8.50 -8.95
C ALA A 295 0.24 9.23 -8.78
N LEU A 296 0.01 9.86 -7.63
CA LEU A 296 -1.16 10.69 -7.34
C LEU A 296 -1.09 12.02 -8.10
N ALA A 297 0.08 12.67 -8.12
CA ALA A 297 0.28 13.94 -8.83
C ALA A 297 0.04 13.84 -10.35
N ARG A 298 0.32 12.67 -10.96
CA ARG A 298 0.22 12.46 -12.42
C ARG A 298 -1.20 12.30 -12.96
N ILE A 299 -2.18 11.96 -12.14
CA ILE A 299 -3.51 11.54 -12.61
C ILE A 299 -4.62 12.52 -12.23
N GLY A 300 -4.36 13.50 -11.36
CA GLY A 300 -5.37 14.52 -11.03
C GLY A 300 -6.62 13.93 -10.38
N GLY A 301 -6.48 13.37 -9.18
CA GLY A 301 -7.53 13.24 -8.17
C GLY A 301 -8.72 12.29 -8.42
N GLY A 302 -8.76 11.19 -7.66
CA GLY A 302 -10.02 10.61 -7.19
C GLY A 302 -10.09 10.78 -5.68
N GLN A 303 -10.95 11.66 -5.19
CA GLN A 303 -11.21 11.91 -3.77
C GLN A 303 -11.90 10.68 -3.16
N ASP A 304 -11.14 9.69 -2.70
CA ASP A 304 -11.63 8.64 -1.79
C ASP A 304 -10.55 8.14 -0.81
N CYS A 305 -9.53 8.97 -0.59
CA CYS A 305 -8.61 8.79 0.53
C CYS A 305 -8.42 10.14 1.18
N VAL A 306 -9.16 10.38 2.26
CA VAL A 306 -8.69 11.31 3.28
C VAL A 306 -7.46 10.65 3.88
N VAL A 307 -6.30 10.82 3.24
CA VAL A 307 -5.03 10.52 3.90
C VAL A 307 -4.98 11.52 5.04
N SER A 308 -5.24 11.07 6.26
CA SER A 308 -4.95 11.88 7.43
C SER A 308 -3.44 12.02 7.46
N VAL A 309 -2.95 13.12 6.89
CA VAL A 309 -1.53 13.42 6.84
C VAL A 309 -1.10 13.80 8.26
N LEU A 310 -0.63 12.83 9.02
CA LEU A 310 0.03 13.09 10.29
C LEU A 310 1.40 13.67 9.95
N ARG A 311 1.57 14.98 10.09
CA ARG A 311 2.88 15.61 9.95
C ARG A 311 3.84 15.00 10.97
N GLN A 312 5.07 14.77 10.54
CA GLN A 312 6.13 14.36 11.44
C GLN A 312 6.28 15.41 12.56
N PRO A 313 6.49 14.98 13.80
CA PRO A 313 6.70 15.90 14.91
C PRO A 313 7.89 16.81 14.62
N MET A 314 7.75 18.10 14.96
CA MET A 314 8.80 19.12 14.79
C MET A 314 10.13 18.65 15.39
N PRO A 315 11.29 19.00 14.78
CA PRO A 315 12.59 18.72 15.37
C PRO A 315 12.67 19.36 16.76
N SER A 316 13.33 18.67 17.69
CA SER A 316 13.54 19.23 19.02
C SER A 316 14.50 20.41 18.95
N ALA A 317 14.41 21.33 19.92
CA ALA A 317 15.35 22.44 20.03
C ALA A 317 16.81 21.93 20.17
N ALA A 318 17.03 20.78 20.82
CA ALA A 318 18.38 20.21 20.91
C ALA A 318 18.97 19.88 19.54
N GLU A 319 18.15 19.36 18.62
CA GLU A 319 18.60 18.94 17.29
C GLU A 319 18.83 20.11 16.36
N VAL A 320 17.93 21.09 16.37
CA VAL A 320 18.12 22.32 15.60
C VAL A 320 19.40 23.03 16.06
N ARG A 321 19.73 23.01 17.36
CA ARG A 321 21.02 23.52 17.87
C ARG A 321 22.22 22.69 17.40
N ALA A 322 22.15 21.36 17.54
CA ALA A 322 23.25 20.49 17.14
C ALA A 322 23.55 20.62 15.64
N TRP A 323 22.50 20.70 14.81
CA TRP A 323 22.63 20.98 13.38
C TRP A 323 23.20 22.37 13.11
N ALA A 324 22.70 23.40 13.79
CA ALA A 324 23.19 24.77 13.63
C ALA A 324 24.68 24.87 13.95
N LEU A 325 25.13 24.31 15.08
CA LEU A 325 26.54 24.25 15.45
C LEU A 325 27.39 23.48 14.43
N ALA A 326 26.90 22.33 13.95
CA ALA A 326 27.58 21.53 12.93
C ALA A 326 27.71 22.25 11.57
N ASN A 327 26.81 23.19 11.27
CA ASN A 327 26.81 24.01 10.06
C ASN A 327 27.40 25.42 10.28
N GLY A 328 28.08 25.65 11.42
CA GLY A 328 28.75 26.92 11.72
C GLY A 328 27.81 28.08 12.04
N LEU A 329 26.52 27.83 12.29
CA LEU A 329 25.55 28.83 12.68
C LEU A 329 25.63 29.12 14.19
N SER A 330 25.70 30.40 14.55
CA SER A 330 25.74 30.83 15.95
C SER A 330 24.37 30.63 16.61
N VAL A 331 24.33 29.79 17.65
CA VAL A 331 23.12 29.49 18.42
C VAL A 331 23.46 29.39 19.91
N ALA A 332 22.58 29.89 20.78
CA ALA A 332 22.80 29.82 22.23
C ALA A 332 22.66 28.38 22.74
N ASP A 333 23.54 27.99 23.67
CA ASP A 333 23.59 26.64 24.25
C ASP A 333 22.28 26.22 24.97
N ARG A 334 21.49 27.20 25.42
CA ARG A 334 20.20 27.00 26.11
C ARG A 334 19.19 28.09 25.73
N GLY A 335 17.92 27.82 25.99
CA GLY A 335 16.82 28.78 25.76
C GLY A 335 16.21 28.72 24.36
N ARG A 336 15.26 29.59 24.04
CA ARG A 336 14.50 29.54 22.77
C ARG A 336 15.43 29.77 21.56
N ILE A 337 15.31 28.94 20.53
CA ILE A 337 16.05 29.10 19.28
C ILE A 337 15.41 30.19 18.45
N ARG A 338 16.23 31.02 17.81
CA ARG A 338 15.74 32.11 16.98
C ARG A 338 15.04 31.57 15.72
N PRO A 339 13.95 32.21 15.24
CA PRO A 339 13.21 31.73 14.08
C PRO A 339 14.06 31.53 12.82
N GLU A 340 15.11 32.33 12.62
CA GLU A 340 15.96 32.26 11.43
C GLU A 340 16.79 30.96 11.39
N ILE A 341 17.16 30.41 12.54
CA ILE A 341 17.86 29.13 12.65
C ILE A 341 16.89 27.97 12.37
N HIS A 342 15.64 28.09 12.79
CA HIS A 342 14.59 27.13 12.39
C HIS A 342 14.36 27.17 10.89
N GLN A 343 14.28 28.35 10.28
CA GLN A 343 14.11 28.48 8.83
C GLN A 343 15.32 27.88 8.08
N SER A 344 16.54 28.20 8.51
CA SER A 344 17.76 27.63 7.91
C SER A 344 17.79 26.11 8.01
N TRP A 345 17.30 25.55 9.13
CA TRP A 345 17.16 24.11 9.29
C TRP A 345 16.15 23.53 8.29
N TRP A 346 15.00 24.18 8.07
CA TRP A 346 14.03 23.76 7.07
C TRP A 346 14.58 23.84 5.65
N ASP A 347 15.17 24.97 5.27
CA ASP A 347 15.73 25.18 3.93
C ASP A 347 16.81 24.14 3.58
N ALA A 348 17.65 23.75 4.56
CA ALA A 348 18.68 22.74 4.37
C ALA A 348 18.13 21.30 4.24
N HIS A 349 16.97 21.02 4.85
CA HIS A 349 16.34 19.69 4.81
C HIS A 349 15.21 19.60 3.78
N GLU A 350 14.77 20.72 3.19
CA GLU A 350 13.93 20.76 1.98
C GLU A 350 14.75 20.43 0.72
N ASN A 351 16.04 20.79 0.67
CA ASN A 351 16.91 20.61 -0.49
C ASN A 351 17.68 19.27 -0.57
N SER A 352 17.44 18.34 0.36
CA SER A 352 18.05 17.00 0.34
C SER A 352 17.10 15.90 -0.19
N TYR A 353 16.01 16.28 -0.88
CA TYR A 353 14.98 15.37 -1.41
C TYR A 353 14.88 15.39 -2.93
#